data_AF-A0A967SXC9-F1
#
_entry.id   AF-A0A967SXC9-F1
#
_cell.length_a   1.000
_cell.length_b   1.000
_cell.length_c   1.000
_cell.angle_alpha   90.00
_cell.angle_beta   90.00
_cell.angle_gamma   90.00
#
_symmetry.space_group_name_H-M   'P 1'
#
loop_
_entity.id
_entity.type
_entity.pdbx_description
1 polymer ?
#
loop_
_entity_poly.entity_id
_entity_poly.type
_entity_poly.pdbx_seq_one_letter_code
_entity_poly.pdbx_strand_id
1 'polypeptide(L)'
;MNGMNYRRILLGGLLAGLVINISEFVLNGIVLMDQAEAMMAAMGLQYTSWAMPAFVIMAFVWGLGLVTLYAAVRPRFGAGPWTALGVGLGFWLFVSVLPSVMFAAMGLGAGMIGISLVWTLVELPLAAEVGAWAYREAEAPARAPAL
;
A
#
# COMPACT_ATOMS: atom_id res chain seq x y z
N MET A 1 -24.47 -3.25 -14.11
CA MET A 1 -23.12 -3.24 -13.52
C MET A 1 -23.01 -1.96 -12.72
N ASN A 2 -22.96 -2.04 -11.39
CA ASN A 2 -22.68 -0.85 -10.60
C ASN A 2 -21.24 -0.42 -10.90
N GLY A 3 -21.06 0.82 -11.35
CA GLY A 3 -19.74 1.36 -11.67
C GLY A 3 -18.85 1.47 -10.43
N MET A 4 -17.54 1.57 -10.65
CA MET A 4 -16.60 1.87 -9.56
C MET A 4 -16.94 3.21 -8.92
N ASN A 5 -17.15 3.23 -7.60
CA ASN A 5 -17.38 4.46 -6.87
C ASN A 5 -16.05 5.19 -6.59
N TYR A 6 -15.63 6.06 -7.50
CA TYR A 6 -14.37 6.79 -7.39
C TYR A 6 -14.24 7.62 -6.11
N ARG A 7 -15.35 8.18 -5.59
CA ARG A 7 -15.34 8.90 -4.31
C ARG A 7 -14.99 7.97 -3.14
N ARG A 8 -15.53 6.75 -3.14
CA ARG A 8 -15.22 5.73 -2.13
C ARG A 8 -13.82 5.15 -2.31
N ILE A 9 -13.33 5.04 -3.54
CA ILE A 9 -11.93 4.68 -3.82
C ILE A 9 -10.99 5.72 -3.23
N LEU A 10 -11.26 7.02 -3.47
CA LEU A 10 -10.44 8.10 -2.93
C LEU A 10 -10.44 8.08 -1.40
N LEU A 11 -11.62 7.99 -0.76
CA LEU A 11 -11.72 7.97 0.70
C LEU A 11 -11.03 6.74 1.31
N GLY A 12 -11.31 5.54 0.80
CA GLY A 12 -10.68 4.32 1.29
C GLY A 12 -9.19 4.30 1.03
N GLY A 13 -8.75 4.78 -0.14
CA GLY A 13 -7.34 4.82 -0.51
C GLY A 13 -6.54 5.81 0.32
N LEU A 14 -7.12 6.96 0.68
CA LEU A 14 -6.49 7.90 1.63
C LEU A 14 -6.38 7.31 3.04
N LEU A 15 -7.39 6.57 3.50
CA LEU A 15 -7.32 5.87 4.79
C LEU A 15 -6.25 4.77 4.78
N ALA A 16 -6.19 3.95 3.73
CA ALA A 16 -5.14 2.95 3.55
C ALA A 16 -3.75 3.62 3.48
N GLY A 17 -3.62 4.71 2.72
CA GLY A 17 -2.37 5.46 2.62
C GLY A 17 -1.93 6.11 3.93
N LEU A 18 -2.87 6.53 4.78
CA LEU A 18 -2.57 7.02 6.13
C LEU A 18 -2.01 5.90 7.02
N VAL A 19 -2.60 4.71 6.96
CA VAL A 19 -2.08 3.53 7.70
C VAL A 19 -0.65 3.21 7.27
N ILE A 20 -0.39 3.20 5.96
CA ILE A 20 0.95 2.98 5.41
C ILE A 20 1.90 4.08 5.86
N ASN A 21 1.52 5.36 5.81
CA ASN A 21 2.37 6.46 6.27
C ASN A 21 2.80 6.32 7.74
N ILE A 22 1.85 5.99 8.62
CA ILE A 22 2.14 5.80 10.06
C ILE A 22 3.08 4.61 10.24
N SER A 23 2.81 3.51 9.53
CA SER A 23 3.61 2.30 9.58
C SER A 23 5.04 2.52 9.05
N GLU A 24 5.21 3.15 7.90
CA GLU A 24 6.51 3.48 7.29
C GLU A 24 7.31 4.47 8.14
N PHE A 25 6.63 5.40 8.82
CA PHE A 25 7.28 6.27 9.81
C PHE A 25 7.89 5.45 10.95
N VAL A 26 7.16 4.46 11.48
CA VAL A 26 7.69 3.57 12.52
C VAL A 26 8.82 2.70 11.97
N LEU A 27 8.62 2.09 10.80
CA LEU A 27 9.62 1.22 10.19
C LEU A 27 10.92 1.95 9.90
N ASN A 28 10.89 3.05 9.15
CA ASN A 28 12.12 3.71 8.68
C ASN A 28 12.64 4.77 9.66
N GLY A 29 11.74 5.44 10.38
CA GLY A 29 12.09 6.49 11.32
C GLY A 29 12.44 5.98 12.72
N ILE A 30 12.19 4.70 13.02
CA ILE A 30 12.48 4.14 14.36
C ILE A 30 13.20 2.80 14.24
N VAL A 31 12.62 1.83 13.52
CA VAL A 31 13.13 0.45 13.50
C VAL A 31 14.39 0.31 12.65
N LEU A 32 14.43 0.97 11.49
CA LEU A 32 15.49 0.85 10.49
C LEU A 32 16.38 2.09 10.37
N MET A 33 16.21 3.08 11.25
CA MET A 33 16.91 4.36 11.18
C MET A 33 18.43 4.18 11.08
N ASP A 34 19.03 3.46 12.04
CA ASP A 34 20.48 3.25 12.10
C ASP A 34 21.00 2.47 10.88
N GLN A 35 20.26 1.45 10.42
CA GLN A 35 20.65 0.66 9.25
C GLN A 35 20.55 1.48 7.96
N ALA A 36 19.53 2.32 7.84
CA ALA A 36 19.35 3.21 6.69
C ALA A 36 20.45 4.28 6.64
N GLU A 37 20.82 4.88 7.77
CA GLU A 37 21.92 5.84 7.86
C GLU A 37 23.26 5.19 7.50
N ALA A 38 23.55 4.01 8.07
CA ALA A 38 24.76 3.27 7.76
C ALA A 38 24.85 2.90 6.27
N MET A 39 23.72 2.50 5.66
CA MET A 39 23.65 2.17 4.24
C MET A 39 23.89 3.39 3.35
N MET A 40 23.25 4.52 3.65
CA MET A 40 23.44 5.77 2.91
C MET A 40 24.89 6.25 3.02
N ALA A 41 25.48 6.19 4.22
CA ALA A 41 26.88 6.53 4.44
C ALA A 41 27.85 5.62 3.67
N ALA A 42 27.60 4.30 3.67
CA ALA A 42 28.41 3.33 2.91
C ALA A 42 28.37 3.57 1.39
N MET A 43 27.26 4.11 0.88
CA MET A 43 27.10 4.47 -0.53
C MET A 43 27.57 5.90 -0.86
N GLY A 44 27.98 6.68 0.15
CA GLY A 44 28.31 8.10 -0.03
C GLY A 44 27.12 8.96 -0.45
N LEU A 45 25.91 8.54 -0.10
CA LEU A 45 24.64 9.19 -0.46
C LEU A 45 24.05 9.97 0.72
N GLN A 46 23.23 10.96 0.41
CA GLN A 46 22.43 11.70 1.38
C GLN A 46 20.98 11.82 0.88
N TYR A 47 20.04 11.90 1.81
CA TYR A 47 18.65 12.16 1.47
C TYR A 47 18.52 13.54 0.82
N THR A 48 17.77 13.61 -0.27
CA THR A 48 17.43 14.88 -0.90
C THR A 48 16.41 15.64 -0.04
N SER A 49 16.33 16.96 -0.22
CA SER A 49 15.36 17.82 0.50
C SER A 49 13.89 17.44 0.26
N TRP A 50 13.61 16.70 -0.82
CA TRP A 50 12.27 16.26 -1.20
C TRP A 50 12.00 14.78 -0.91
N ALA A 51 12.93 14.06 -0.26
CA ALA A 51 12.77 12.64 0.06
C ALA A 51 11.53 12.37 0.93
N MET A 52 11.35 13.13 2.01
CA MET A 52 10.21 12.94 2.91
C MET A 52 8.85 13.21 2.23
N PRO A 53 8.65 14.33 1.50
CA PRO A 53 7.46 14.51 0.67
C PRO A 53 7.20 13.35 -0.31
N ALA A 54 8.25 12.83 -0.95
CA ALA A 54 8.12 11.71 -1.88
C ALA A 54 7.62 10.44 -1.20
N PHE A 55 8.19 10.08 -0.04
CA PHE A 55 7.77 8.90 0.71
C PHE A 55 6.31 8.99 1.15
N VAL A 56 5.89 10.16 1.65
CA VAL A 56 4.50 10.40 2.06
C VAL A 56 3.54 10.25 0.89
N ILE A 57 3.86 10.88 -0.25
CA ILE A 57 3.05 10.79 -1.46
C ILE A 57 2.99 9.35 -1.97
N MET A 58 4.13 8.64 -1.97
CA MET A 58 4.20 7.25 -2.42
C MET A 58 3.31 6.32 -1.59
N ALA A 59 3.29 6.49 -0.27
CA ALA A 59 2.41 5.73 0.62
C ALA A 59 0.91 5.98 0.31
N PHE A 60 0.52 7.21 -0.04
CA PHE A 60 -0.85 7.48 -0.51
C PHE A 60 -1.14 6.86 -1.88
N VAL A 61 -0.17 6.86 -2.79
CA VAL A 61 -0.30 6.20 -4.10
C VAL A 61 -0.50 4.70 -3.92
N TRP A 62 0.23 4.06 -3.00
CA TRP A 62 0.02 2.66 -2.65
C TRP A 62 -1.35 2.41 -2.03
N GLY A 63 -1.80 3.26 -1.10
CA GLY A 63 -3.14 3.17 -0.52
C GLY A 63 -4.26 3.26 -1.57
N LEU A 64 -4.15 4.21 -2.51
CA LEU A 64 -5.08 4.33 -3.63
C LEU A 64 -5.02 3.11 -4.56
N GLY A 65 -3.82 2.60 -4.84
CA GLY A 65 -3.61 1.38 -5.62
C GLY A 65 -4.31 0.18 -4.99
N LEU A 66 -4.10 -0.05 -3.69
CA LEU A 66 -4.75 -1.14 -2.93
C LEU A 66 -6.27 -1.09 -3.02
N VAL A 67 -6.87 0.08 -2.76
CA VAL A 67 -8.34 0.20 -2.76
C VAL A 67 -8.92 0.16 -4.16
N THR A 68 -8.19 0.65 -5.17
CA THR A 68 -8.58 0.51 -6.58
C THR A 68 -8.58 -0.96 -7.00
N LEU A 69 -7.54 -1.71 -6.63
CA LEU A 69 -7.47 -3.15 -6.91
C LEU A 69 -8.58 -3.91 -6.20
N TYR A 70 -8.82 -3.61 -4.92
CA TYR A 70 -9.95 -4.18 -4.17
C TYR A 70 -11.28 -3.89 -4.86
N ALA A 71 -11.55 -2.63 -5.25
CA ALA A 71 -12.75 -2.25 -5.98
C ALA A 71 -12.90 -3.00 -7.31
N ALA A 72 -11.79 -3.24 -8.03
CA ALA A 72 -11.80 -3.94 -9.31
C ALA A 72 -12.06 -5.45 -9.18
N VAL A 73 -11.58 -6.10 -8.12
CA VAL A 73 -11.76 -7.55 -7.90
C VAL A 73 -13.04 -7.89 -7.13
N ARG A 74 -13.54 -6.98 -6.30
CA ARG A 74 -14.73 -7.16 -5.45
C ARG A 74 -15.97 -7.71 -6.18
N PRO A 75 -16.31 -7.30 -7.42
CA PRO A 75 -17.48 -7.85 -8.12
C PRO A 75 -17.39 -9.35 -8.43
N ARG A 76 -16.18 -9.91 -8.50
CA ARG A 76 -15.94 -11.33 -8.82
C ARG A 76 -15.67 -12.17 -7.58
N PHE A 77 -14.90 -11.61 -6.63
CA PHE A 77 -14.46 -12.32 -5.42
C PHE A 77 -15.35 -12.06 -4.20
N GLY A 78 -16.32 -11.14 -4.33
CA GLY A 78 -17.18 -10.73 -3.23
C GLY A 78 -16.55 -9.69 -2.32
N ALA A 79 -17.39 -9.04 -1.53
CA ALA A 79 -16.97 -8.11 -0.49
C ALA A 79 -16.51 -8.89 0.76
N GLY A 80 -15.38 -8.52 1.33
CA GLY A 80 -14.96 -9.11 2.60
C GLY A 80 -13.46 -9.01 2.88
N PRO A 81 -13.06 -9.36 4.12
CA PRO A 81 -11.67 -9.32 4.57
C PRO A 81 -10.77 -10.27 3.76
N TRP A 82 -11.27 -11.44 3.36
CA TRP A 82 -10.48 -12.39 2.55
C TRP A 82 -10.09 -11.83 1.18
N THR A 83 -10.98 -11.06 0.53
CA THR A 83 -10.67 -10.38 -0.73
C THR A 83 -9.64 -9.27 -0.51
N ALA A 84 -9.78 -8.49 0.57
CA ALA A 84 -8.84 -7.42 0.91
C ALA A 84 -7.44 -7.98 1.24
N LEU A 85 -7.37 -9.06 2.02
CA LEU A 85 -6.14 -9.77 2.35
C LEU A 85 -5.45 -10.32 1.10
N GLY A 86 -6.21 -10.95 0.18
CA GLY A 86 -5.68 -11.41 -1.10
C GLY A 86 -5.10 -10.27 -1.95
N VAL A 87 -5.76 -9.11 -1.98
CA VAL A 87 -5.26 -7.91 -2.65
C VAL A 87 -3.99 -7.38 -1.98
N GLY A 88 -3.97 -7.29 -0.65
CA GLY A 88 -2.81 -6.84 0.12
C GLY A 88 -1.59 -7.72 -0.10
N LEU A 89 -1.76 -9.05 -0.04
CA LEU A 89 -0.69 -10.02 -0.31
C LEU A 89 -0.21 -9.97 -1.77
N GLY A 90 -1.15 -9.85 -2.72
CA GLY A 90 -0.80 -9.68 -4.13
C GLY A 90 0.00 -8.40 -4.36
N PHE A 91 -0.43 -7.29 -3.76
CA PHE A 91 0.26 -6.01 -3.86
C PHE A 91 1.65 -6.06 -3.21
N TRP A 92 1.76 -6.66 -2.02
CA TRP A 92 3.03 -6.89 -1.31
C TRP A 92 4.07 -7.60 -2.17
N LEU A 93 3.67 -8.60 -2.97
CA LEU A 93 4.58 -9.26 -3.89
C LEU A 93 5.23 -8.25 -4.86
N PHE A 94 4.42 -7.35 -5.45
CA PHE A 94 4.89 -6.41 -6.46
C PHE A 94 5.66 -5.23 -5.90
N VAL A 95 5.26 -4.70 -4.74
CA VAL A 95 5.87 -3.48 -4.19
C VAL A 95 6.96 -3.73 -3.15
N SER A 96 6.98 -4.91 -2.52
CA SER A 96 7.98 -5.27 -1.51
C SER A 96 8.93 -6.35 -2.01
N VAL A 97 8.42 -7.50 -2.45
CA VAL A 97 9.27 -8.66 -2.79
C VAL A 97 10.12 -8.40 -4.04
N LEU A 98 9.49 -7.99 -5.14
CA LEU A 98 10.21 -7.79 -6.40
C LEU A 98 11.34 -6.73 -6.30
N PRO A 99 11.11 -5.54 -5.70
CA PRO A 99 12.19 -4.57 -5.51
C PRO A 99 13.28 -5.08 -4.56
N SER A 100 12.90 -5.84 -3.53
CA SER A 100 13.86 -6.41 -2.58
C SER A 100 14.84 -7.39 -3.23
N VAL A 101 14.41 -8.15 -4.25
CA VAL A 101 15.32 -9.01 -5.02
C VAL A 101 16.38 -8.18 -5.74
N MET A 102 16.00 -7.03 -6.30
CA MET A 102 16.94 -6.12 -6.96
C MET A 102 17.91 -5.49 -5.96
N PHE A 103 17.41 -5.07 -4.81
CA PHE A 103 18.23 -4.54 -3.72
C PHE A 103 19.22 -5.57 -3.18
N ALA A 104 18.79 -6.83 -3.00
CA ALA A 104 19.67 -7.91 -2.61
C ALA A 104 20.75 -8.19 -3.67
N ALA A 105 20.39 -8.14 -4.97
CA ALA A 105 21.34 -8.29 -6.06
C ALA A 105 22.39 -7.16 -6.12
N MET A 106 22.04 -5.97 -5.63
CA MET A 106 22.96 -4.83 -5.47
C MET A 106 23.83 -4.92 -4.20
N GLY A 107 23.68 -5.98 -3.40
CA GLY A 107 24.45 -6.17 -2.16
C GLY A 107 23.95 -5.30 -0.99
N LEU A 108 22.73 -4.76 -1.06
CA LEU A 108 22.14 -4.01 0.05
C LEU A 108 21.86 -4.94 1.24
N GLY A 109 21.90 -4.38 2.45
CA GLY A 109 21.93 -5.14 3.71
C GLY A 109 20.78 -6.14 3.85
N ALA A 110 21.11 -7.44 3.83
CA ALA A 110 20.14 -8.53 3.91
C ALA A 110 19.25 -8.47 5.16
N GLY A 111 19.78 -7.97 6.28
CA GLY A 111 19.00 -7.76 7.50
C GLY A 111 17.91 -6.69 7.35
N MET A 112 18.24 -5.55 6.73
CA MET A 112 17.28 -4.48 6.47
C MET A 112 16.17 -4.96 5.52
N ILE A 113 16.55 -5.63 4.42
CA ILE A 113 15.61 -6.20 3.46
C ILE A 113 14.68 -7.22 4.14
N GLY A 114 15.22 -8.12 4.96
CA GLY A 114 14.43 -9.13 5.67
C GLY A 114 13.39 -8.51 6.60
N ILE A 115 13.78 -7.50 7.38
CA ILE A 115 12.88 -6.78 8.29
C ILE A 115 11.78 -6.07 7.49
N SER A 116 12.13 -5.35 6.43
CA SER A 116 11.15 -4.64 5.58
C SER A 116 10.14 -5.60 4.93
N LEU A 117 10.60 -6.78 4.47
CA LEU A 117 9.70 -7.77 3.86
C LEU A 117 8.69 -8.33 4.86
N VAL A 118 9.14 -8.68 6.07
CA VAL A 118 8.26 -9.20 7.13
C VAL A 118 7.30 -8.11 7.63
N TRP A 119 7.78 -6.88 7.74
CA TRP A 119 6.96 -5.74 8.14
C TRP A 119 5.83 -5.46 7.15
N THR A 120 6.20 -5.27 5.87
CA THR A 120 5.25 -4.94 4.81
C THR A 120 4.27 -6.07 4.51
N LEU A 121 4.62 -7.32 4.85
CA LEU A 121 3.74 -8.49 4.75
C LEU A 121 2.50 -8.35 5.63
N VAL A 122 2.61 -7.61 6.75
CA VAL A 122 1.50 -7.35 7.67
C VAL A 122 0.84 -6.01 7.35
N GLU A 123 1.65 -4.98 7.12
CA GLU A 123 1.18 -3.63 6.82
C GLU A 123 0.24 -3.57 5.62
N LEU A 124 0.62 -4.15 4.48
CA LEU A 124 -0.15 -3.97 3.23
C LEU A 124 -1.51 -4.69 3.29
N PRO A 125 -1.64 -5.92 3.84
CA PRO A 125 -2.95 -6.49 4.14
C PRO A 125 -3.78 -5.65 5.11
N LEU A 126 -3.20 -5.14 6.20
CA LEU A 126 -3.93 -4.30 7.15
C LEU A 126 -4.43 -2.99 6.50
N ALA A 127 -3.59 -2.32 5.73
CA ALA A 127 -3.97 -1.13 4.98
C ALA A 127 -5.07 -1.43 3.95
N ALA A 128 -4.99 -2.58 3.27
CA ALA A 128 -6.01 -3.03 2.33
C ALA A 128 -7.36 -3.26 3.03
N GLU A 129 -7.36 -3.90 4.21
CA GLU A 129 -8.58 -4.12 5.00
C GLU A 129 -9.22 -2.79 5.46
N VAL A 130 -8.42 -1.86 5.99
CA VAL A 130 -8.90 -0.54 6.42
C VAL A 130 -9.49 0.24 5.25
N GLY A 131 -8.81 0.23 4.10
CA GLY A 131 -9.31 0.89 2.89
C GLY A 131 -10.57 0.24 2.32
N ALA A 132 -10.61 -1.10 2.31
CA ALA A 132 -11.75 -1.90 1.86
C ALA A 132 -13.00 -1.68 2.73
N TRP A 133 -12.83 -1.50 4.05
CA TRP A 133 -13.92 -1.20 4.97
C TRP A 133 -14.63 0.12 4.63
N ALA A 134 -13.88 1.13 4.19
CA ALA A 134 -14.43 2.41 3.77
C ALA A 134 -15.05 2.39 2.35
N TYR A 135 -14.74 1.37 1.55
CA TYR A 135 -15.23 1.23 0.17
C TYR A 135 -16.65 0.65 0.09
N ARG A 136 -17.48 1.27 -0.74
CA ARG A 136 -18.81 0.77 -1.14
C ARG A 136 -19.02 1.05 -2.63
N GLU A 137 -19.71 0.15 -3.32
CA GLU A 137 -20.08 0.32 -4.73
C GLU A 137 -20.99 1.55 -4.96
N ALA A 138 -21.05 2.02 -6.20
CA ALA A 138 -22.03 3.04 -6.57
C ALA A 138 -23.43 2.41 -6.59
N GLU A 139 -24.45 3.14 -6.13
CA GLU A 139 -25.84 2.69 -6.27
C GLU A 139 -26.21 2.64 -7.75
N ALA A 140 -26.96 1.61 -8.15
CA ALA A 140 -27.54 1.56 -9.49
C ALA A 140 -28.49 2.76 -9.64
N PRO A 141 -28.47 3.51 -10.77
CA PRO A 141 -29.52 4.48 -11.02
C PRO A 141 -30.87 3.79 -10.96
N ALA A 142 -31.83 4.39 -10.26
CA ALA A 142 -33.19 3.86 -10.15
C ALA A 142 -33.74 3.60 -11.56
N ARG A 143 -34.25 2.38 -11.82
CA ARG A 143 -34.95 2.09 -13.07
C ARG A 143 -36.09 3.09 -13.22
N ALA A 144 -36.08 3.88 -14.29
CA ALA A 144 -37.22 4.70 -14.66
C ALA A 144 -38.45 3.78 -14.79
N PRO A 145 -39.63 4.18 -14.29
CA PRO A 145 -40.84 3.40 -14.46
C PRO A 145 -41.07 3.17 -15.95
N ALA A 146 -41.35 1.91 -16.33
CA ALA A 146 -41.76 1.59 -17.69
C ALA A 146 -43.08 2.34 -17.96
N LEU A 147 -43.07 3.24 -18.95
CA LEU A 147 -44.26 3.87 -19.50
C LEU A 147 -45.02 2.87 -20.38
#